data_AF-A0A137SA22-F1
#
_entry.id   AF-A0A137SA22-F1
#
_cell.length_a   1.000
_cell.length_b   1.000
_cell.length_c   1.000
_cell.angle_alpha   90.00
_cell.angle_beta   90.00
_cell.angle_gamma   90.00
#
_symmetry.space_group_name_H-M   'P 1'
#
loop_
_entity.id
_entity.type
_entity.pdbx_description
1 polymer ?
#
loop_
_entity_poly.entity_id
_entity_poly.type
_entity_poly.pdbx_seq_one_letter_code
_entity_poly.pdbx_strand_id
1 'polypeptide(L)'
;MKKISLLAATVLLTACGGGDSADPTPTPTPAPAPVPVPAPVPAPVPAPTPTLISAVTYDFNKPFNTVFPTEFKIAKDAGYDYFIQLPLTSNKSKAITILATNESDEDLRYAIGILISFLTETGENTELTKQAVAESIADRGAALNLAATEGKIGDLTQKIIDELKATGDPRLSGLDEDSYIPILVGNSDLLQKYDWIVRAQSLGYDETIYPGEAPFFTGYGKGQVRDASVEEILHFVQAHGISPLTSDGNYGGLQKRIIDHALSIYKDWKFNPITGLYIYDDKDASNDYINKSSIWSPEGNGATNDQKRKAQWDDDWGGDDIPKNIPSEHVMGQTFSHEYFAAVADAYYGMYEGFRDEYEGMDNYRYITRETLPSDTSGFVFANEFLPKFHEFTVRLDSVGINKNLSTSEFKLVRSDDANEKYTFKSQYFKNVKIVGNEALNILGNAQDNQIEGNSADNVIDGGQGNDTYKVSGVSGNYMTNTSSSGHTTISGSDIGSDELINIENILFSDKNIKI
;
A
#
# COMPACT_ATOMS: atom_id res chain seq x y z
N MET A 1 -25.72 40.03 39.85
CA MET A 1 -25.27 38.75 40.44
C MET A 1 -23.93 38.40 39.80
N LYS A 2 -22.91 38.14 40.62
CA LYS A 2 -21.47 37.93 40.28
C LYS A 2 -21.30 36.67 39.42
N LYS A 3 -20.58 36.66 38.28
CA LYS A 3 -19.10 36.68 38.03
C LYS A 3 -18.34 35.40 38.47
N ILE A 4 -17.77 34.71 37.46
CA ILE A 4 -16.33 34.37 37.29
C ILE A 4 -15.72 33.14 38.02
N SER A 5 -15.20 32.22 37.18
CA SER A 5 -13.88 31.53 37.16
C SER A 5 -13.39 30.59 38.26
N LEU A 6 -12.98 29.38 37.79
CA LEU A 6 -11.61 28.82 37.78
C LEU A 6 -10.94 28.37 39.10
N LEU A 7 -10.33 27.17 39.01
CA LEU A 7 -8.95 26.80 39.41
C LEU A 7 -8.76 25.75 40.54
N ALA A 8 -7.96 24.73 40.19
CA ALA A 8 -6.87 24.03 40.91
C ALA A 8 -7.07 23.31 42.26
N ALA A 9 -6.66 22.03 42.21
CA ALA A 9 -5.61 21.36 42.99
C ALA A 9 -5.53 21.54 44.53
N THR A 10 -5.37 20.41 45.25
CA THR A 10 -4.08 19.91 45.82
C THR A 10 -4.36 19.02 47.04
N VAL A 11 -3.52 17.99 47.19
CA VAL A 11 -3.42 16.98 48.25
C VAL A 11 -3.03 17.56 49.63
N LEU A 12 -3.50 16.94 50.71
CA LEU A 12 -2.93 17.07 52.06
C LEU A 12 -2.88 15.71 52.78
N LEU A 13 -1.67 15.34 53.22
CA LEU A 13 -1.35 14.31 54.20
C LEU A 13 -1.59 14.84 55.63
N THR A 14 -2.07 13.98 56.52
CA THR A 14 -2.23 14.24 57.95
C THR A 14 -1.11 13.58 58.77
N ALA A 15 -0.65 14.32 59.79
CA ALA A 15 0.20 13.85 60.87
C ALA A 15 -0.62 13.80 62.18
N CYS A 16 -0.18 12.97 63.15
CA CYS A 16 0.02 13.30 64.58
C CYS A 16 -0.11 12.07 65.49
N GLY A 17 0.76 11.96 66.50
CA GLY A 17 0.47 11.23 67.74
C GLY A 17 1.70 10.60 68.41
N GLY A 18 2.32 11.31 69.34
CA GLY A 18 3.46 10.86 70.17
C GLY A 18 3.06 10.29 71.54
N GLY A 19 4.06 9.76 72.25
CA GLY A 19 3.99 9.36 73.66
C GLY A 19 5.34 8.88 74.19
N ASP A 20 5.89 9.61 75.16
CA ASP A 20 7.20 9.42 75.82
C ASP A 20 7.25 8.21 76.77
N SER A 21 8.41 7.54 76.86
CA SER A 21 8.93 6.87 78.06
C SER A 21 10.43 6.56 77.89
N ALA A 22 11.20 6.77 78.97
CA ALA A 22 12.66 6.83 78.99
C ALA A 22 13.39 5.46 79.06
N ASP A 23 14.52 5.40 78.32
CA ASP A 23 15.79 4.64 78.39
C ASP A 23 15.85 3.20 78.98
N PRO A 24 16.58 2.27 78.31
CA PRO A 24 18.04 2.24 78.50
C PRO A 24 18.86 2.02 77.22
N THR A 25 20.13 2.41 77.29
CA THR A 25 21.14 2.40 76.22
C THR A 25 21.39 1.00 75.61
N PRO A 26 21.25 0.79 74.28
CA PRO A 26 21.54 -0.49 73.64
C PRO A 26 22.98 -0.56 73.07
N THR A 27 23.58 -1.74 73.23
CA THR A 27 24.89 -2.17 72.71
C THR A 27 24.87 -2.27 71.16
N PRO A 28 25.94 -1.93 70.42
CA PRO A 28 25.93 -1.94 68.96
C PRO A 28 25.73 -3.35 68.38
N THR A 29 24.77 -3.47 67.47
CA THR A 29 24.40 -4.69 66.72
C THR A 29 25.33 -4.87 65.50
N PRO A 30 25.79 -6.08 65.15
CA PRO A 30 26.63 -6.32 63.97
C PRO A 30 25.90 -5.98 62.66
N ALA A 31 26.64 -5.43 61.69
CA ALA A 31 26.11 -5.10 60.37
C ALA A 31 25.64 -6.37 59.61
N PRO A 32 24.47 -6.33 58.94
CA PRO A 32 23.94 -7.49 58.22
C PRO A 32 24.78 -7.83 56.98
N ALA A 33 24.88 -9.12 56.69
CA ALA A 33 25.57 -9.64 55.51
C ALA A 33 24.88 -9.17 54.20
N PRO A 34 25.64 -8.93 53.11
CA PRO A 34 25.08 -8.47 51.85
C PRO A 34 24.11 -9.50 51.26
N VAL A 35 22.94 -9.01 50.81
CA VAL A 35 21.89 -9.81 50.16
C VAL A 35 22.37 -10.23 48.77
N PRO A 36 22.19 -11.49 48.34
CA PRO A 36 22.54 -11.95 47.00
C PRO A 36 21.83 -11.13 45.93
N VAL A 37 22.57 -10.71 44.89
CA VAL A 37 22.00 -10.04 43.71
C VAL A 37 21.07 -11.03 42.99
N PRO A 38 19.81 -10.66 42.68
CA PRO A 38 18.90 -11.51 41.92
C PRO A 38 19.51 -11.86 40.57
N ALA A 39 19.37 -13.12 40.15
CA ALA A 39 19.74 -13.53 38.79
C ALA A 39 18.97 -12.69 37.76
N PRO A 40 19.58 -12.33 36.62
CA PRO A 40 18.90 -11.58 35.57
C PRO A 40 17.64 -12.32 35.12
N VAL A 41 16.52 -11.59 35.05
CA VAL A 41 15.27 -12.10 34.51
C VAL A 41 15.52 -12.50 33.05
N PRO A 42 15.16 -13.73 32.62
CA PRO A 42 15.26 -14.11 31.22
C PRO A 42 14.55 -13.08 30.35
N ALA A 43 15.16 -12.70 29.22
CA ALA A 43 14.50 -11.84 28.24
C ALA A 43 13.13 -12.45 27.86
N PRO A 44 12.08 -11.63 27.71
CA PRO A 44 10.78 -12.13 27.30
C PRO A 44 10.93 -12.92 25.99
N VAL A 45 10.33 -14.11 25.95
CA VAL A 45 10.22 -14.88 24.71
C VAL A 45 9.45 -14.02 23.70
N PRO A 46 9.95 -13.82 22.48
CA PRO A 46 9.21 -13.11 21.44
C PRO A 46 7.82 -13.73 21.30
N ALA A 47 6.78 -12.90 21.32
CA ALA A 47 5.44 -13.36 21.01
C ALA A 47 5.47 -14.00 19.59
N PRO A 48 4.75 -15.11 19.36
CA PRO A 48 4.64 -15.65 18.01
C PRO A 48 4.09 -14.54 17.09
N THR A 49 4.80 -14.28 15.99
CA THR A 49 4.36 -13.33 14.96
C THR A 49 2.94 -13.72 14.53
N PRO A 50 1.96 -12.79 14.59
CA PRO A 50 0.61 -13.07 14.14
C PRO A 50 0.65 -13.63 12.72
N THR A 51 -0.06 -14.74 12.48
CA THR A 51 -0.19 -15.25 11.11
C THR A 51 -0.97 -14.22 10.30
N LEU A 52 -0.31 -13.58 9.33
CA LEU A 52 -0.96 -12.69 8.38
C LEU A 52 -2.05 -13.48 7.65
N ILE A 53 -3.29 -13.00 7.71
CA ILE A 53 -4.41 -13.59 6.98
C ILE A 53 -4.72 -12.67 5.82
N SER A 54 -4.31 -13.08 4.63
CA SER A 54 -4.77 -12.44 3.40
C SER A 54 -6.21 -12.89 3.10
N ALA A 55 -7.07 -11.94 2.72
CA ALA A 55 -8.44 -12.22 2.34
C ALA A 55 -8.55 -12.98 1.01
N VAL A 56 -7.48 -13.03 0.23
CA VAL A 56 -7.39 -13.74 -1.05
C VAL A 56 -6.13 -14.61 -1.12
N THR A 57 -6.12 -15.59 -2.01
CA THR A 57 -4.96 -16.47 -2.24
C THR A 57 -4.48 -16.38 -3.67
N TYR A 58 -3.17 -16.20 -3.87
CA TYR A 58 -2.54 -16.19 -5.19
C TYR A 58 -1.15 -16.83 -5.17
N ASP A 59 -0.79 -17.53 -6.24
CA ASP A 59 0.52 -18.16 -6.42
C ASP A 59 1.31 -17.42 -7.51
N PHE A 60 2.23 -16.57 -7.06
CA PHE A 60 3.07 -15.72 -7.92
C PHE A 60 4.08 -16.50 -8.78
N ASN A 61 4.19 -17.83 -8.66
CA ASN A 61 5.04 -18.63 -9.52
C ASN A 61 4.26 -19.34 -10.63
N LYS A 62 2.93 -19.30 -10.62
CA LYS A 62 2.11 -19.95 -11.66
C LYS A 62 1.98 -19.06 -12.90
N PRO A 63 1.92 -19.66 -14.10
CA PRO A 63 1.58 -18.93 -15.31
C PRO A 63 0.16 -18.36 -15.21
N PHE A 64 -0.07 -17.23 -15.86
CA PHE A 64 -1.39 -16.62 -15.92
C PHE A 64 -2.37 -17.47 -16.75
N ASN A 65 -3.63 -17.44 -16.36
CA ASN A 65 -4.68 -18.18 -17.05
C ASN A 65 -5.08 -17.47 -18.34
N THR A 66 -5.00 -18.17 -19.45
CA THR A 66 -5.35 -17.68 -20.80
C THR A 66 -6.73 -18.17 -21.28
N VAL A 67 -7.44 -18.95 -20.46
CA VAL A 67 -8.76 -19.49 -20.78
C VAL A 67 -9.84 -18.63 -20.13
N PHE A 68 -10.73 -18.09 -20.97
CA PHE A 68 -11.84 -17.24 -20.55
C PHE A 68 -13.12 -18.07 -20.44
N PRO A 69 -13.92 -17.90 -19.38
CA PRO A 69 -15.25 -18.48 -19.31
C PRO A 69 -16.19 -17.77 -20.30
N THR A 70 -17.37 -18.36 -20.55
CA THR A 70 -18.26 -17.93 -21.65
C THR A 70 -18.76 -16.49 -21.45
N GLU A 71 -19.02 -16.11 -20.20
CA GLU A 71 -19.47 -14.78 -19.80
C GLU A 71 -18.41 -13.68 -20.03
N PHE A 72 -17.12 -14.04 -20.09
CA PHE A 72 -16.01 -13.12 -20.40
C PHE A 72 -15.50 -13.27 -21.85
N LYS A 73 -16.25 -13.95 -22.73
CA LYS A 73 -15.86 -14.10 -24.14
C LYS A 73 -15.67 -12.75 -24.85
N ILE A 74 -16.51 -11.75 -24.53
CA ILE A 74 -16.38 -10.40 -25.09
C ILE A 74 -15.02 -9.77 -24.74
N ALA A 75 -14.53 -9.95 -23.52
CA ALA A 75 -13.19 -9.48 -23.16
C ALA A 75 -12.12 -10.19 -24.00
N LYS A 76 -12.24 -11.52 -24.17
CA LYS A 76 -11.30 -12.25 -25.01
C LYS A 76 -11.30 -11.77 -26.45
N ASP A 77 -12.48 -11.58 -27.04
CA ASP A 77 -12.63 -11.13 -28.42
C ASP A 77 -12.14 -9.67 -28.59
N ALA A 78 -12.33 -8.83 -27.58
CA ALA A 78 -11.82 -7.45 -27.55
C ALA A 78 -10.27 -7.38 -27.49
N GLY A 79 -9.60 -8.45 -27.03
CA GLY A 79 -8.15 -8.57 -27.07
C GLY A 79 -7.46 -8.74 -25.71
N TYR A 80 -8.20 -9.03 -24.63
CA TYR A 80 -7.58 -9.46 -23.39
C TYR A 80 -6.95 -10.85 -23.55
N ASP A 81 -5.78 -11.05 -22.96
CA ASP A 81 -5.02 -12.30 -23.04
C ASP A 81 -5.17 -13.17 -21.80
N TYR A 82 -5.41 -12.56 -20.66
CA TYR A 82 -5.51 -13.20 -19.36
C TYR A 82 -6.84 -12.96 -18.68
N PHE A 83 -7.38 -14.03 -18.10
CA PHE A 83 -8.52 -14.02 -17.18
C PHE A 83 -8.07 -14.62 -15.86
N ILE A 84 -7.80 -13.77 -14.88
CA ILE A 84 -7.24 -14.17 -13.59
C ILE A 84 -8.32 -14.03 -12.53
N GLN A 85 -8.39 -15.02 -11.64
CA GLN A 85 -9.24 -14.98 -10.47
C GLN A 85 -8.39 -15.07 -9.21
N LEU A 86 -8.61 -14.13 -8.30
CA LEU A 86 -8.05 -14.15 -6.95
C LEU A 86 -9.11 -14.73 -6.00
N PRO A 87 -9.09 -16.05 -5.73
CA PRO A 87 -10.09 -16.69 -4.88
C PRO A 87 -10.00 -16.16 -3.45
N LEU A 88 -11.16 -15.93 -2.83
CA LEU A 88 -11.24 -15.51 -1.44
C LEU A 88 -10.86 -16.67 -0.50
N THR A 89 -10.16 -16.32 0.57
CA THR A 89 -9.76 -17.27 1.61
C THR A 89 -10.97 -17.79 2.39
N SER A 90 -11.97 -16.93 2.68
CA SER A 90 -13.22 -17.31 3.36
C SER A 90 -14.13 -18.20 2.50
N ASN A 91 -14.14 -17.99 1.18
CA ASN A 91 -14.98 -18.71 0.25
C ASN A 91 -14.35 -18.77 -1.16
N LYS A 92 -13.77 -19.92 -1.50
CA LYS A 92 -13.13 -20.15 -2.80
C LYS A 92 -14.07 -20.15 -4.01
N SER A 93 -15.39 -20.09 -3.80
CA SER A 93 -16.36 -19.90 -4.90
C SER A 93 -16.51 -18.43 -5.32
N LYS A 94 -16.00 -17.50 -4.51
CA LYS A 94 -15.93 -16.06 -4.83
C LYS A 94 -14.51 -15.70 -5.18
N ALA A 95 -14.34 -14.79 -6.13
CA ALA A 95 -13.03 -14.30 -6.54
C ALA A 95 -13.10 -12.87 -7.03
N ILE A 96 -12.00 -12.13 -6.86
CA ILE A 96 -11.79 -10.85 -7.56
C ILE A 96 -11.28 -11.16 -8.96
N THR A 97 -11.85 -10.48 -9.96
CA THR A 97 -11.52 -10.71 -11.37
C THR A 97 -10.47 -9.72 -11.84
N ILE A 98 -9.49 -10.20 -12.61
CA ILE A 98 -8.51 -9.37 -13.29
C ILE A 98 -8.48 -9.79 -14.76
N LEU A 99 -8.58 -8.80 -15.65
CA LEU A 99 -8.44 -8.95 -17.09
C LEU A 99 -7.14 -8.24 -17.50
N ALA A 100 -6.30 -8.91 -18.28
CA ALA A 100 -5.03 -8.30 -18.67
C ALA A 100 -4.60 -8.65 -20.09
N THR A 101 -3.87 -7.76 -20.76
CA THR A 101 -3.11 -8.08 -21.97
C THR A 101 -1.74 -8.67 -21.63
N ASN A 102 -1.16 -9.42 -22.56
CA ASN A 102 0.17 -10.04 -22.40
C ASN A 102 1.29 -9.08 -22.80
N GLU A 103 1.56 -8.11 -21.94
CA GLU A 103 2.64 -7.12 -22.16
C GLU A 103 3.79 -7.37 -21.17
N SER A 104 3.49 -7.38 -19.86
CA SER A 104 4.49 -7.59 -18.81
C SER A 104 3.95 -8.45 -17.66
N ASP A 105 4.51 -9.65 -17.51
CA ASP A 105 4.13 -10.57 -16.45
C ASP A 105 4.52 -10.06 -15.06
N GLU A 106 5.65 -9.36 -14.93
CA GLU A 106 6.15 -8.89 -13.63
C GLU A 106 5.38 -7.66 -13.15
N ASP A 107 4.99 -6.75 -14.04
CA ASP A 107 4.07 -5.66 -13.68
C ASP A 107 2.71 -6.18 -13.25
N LEU A 108 2.17 -7.16 -13.97
CA LEU A 108 0.90 -7.80 -13.60
C LEU A 108 1.00 -8.47 -12.21
N ARG A 109 2.14 -9.12 -11.91
CA ARG A 109 2.39 -9.66 -10.55
C ARG A 109 2.52 -8.56 -9.52
N TYR A 110 3.19 -7.46 -9.83
CA TYR A 110 3.37 -6.35 -8.90
C TYR A 110 2.01 -5.70 -8.56
N ALA A 111 1.17 -5.44 -9.56
CA ALA A 111 -0.19 -4.96 -9.37
C ALA A 111 -1.06 -5.93 -8.54
N ILE A 112 -1.03 -7.23 -8.85
CA ILE A 112 -1.71 -8.25 -8.01
C ILE A 112 -1.20 -8.21 -6.57
N GLY A 113 0.11 -8.03 -6.38
CA GLY A 113 0.76 -7.87 -5.09
C GLY A 113 0.21 -6.72 -4.26
N ILE A 114 0.11 -5.53 -4.84
CA ILE A 114 -0.44 -4.33 -4.19
C ILE A 114 -1.89 -4.55 -3.80
N LEU A 115 -2.71 -5.10 -4.69
CA LEU A 115 -4.11 -5.44 -4.39
C LEU A 115 -4.21 -6.41 -3.19
N ILE A 116 -3.40 -7.47 -3.19
CA ILE A 116 -3.33 -8.43 -2.08
C ILE A 116 -2.89 -7.74 -0.79
N SER A 117 -1.95 -6.79 -0.88
CA SER A 117 -1.49 -6.00 0.26
C SER A 117 -2.63 -5.23 0.91
N PHE A 118 -3.47 -4.55 0.12
CA PHE A 118 -4.65 -3.83 0.63
C PHE A 118 -5.71 -4.75 1.22
N LEU A 119 -5.71 -6.03 0.85
CA LEU A 119 -6.65 -7.04 1.31
C LEU A 119 -6.05 -8.00 2.36
N THR A 120 -4.91 -7.64 2.95
CA THR A 120 -4.29 -8.41 4.03
C THR A 120 -4.53 -7.73 5.37
N GLU A 121 -4.96 -8.52 6.37
CA GLU A 121 -5.27 -8.01 7.71
C GLU A 121 -3.99 -7.59 8.44
N THR A 122 -3.63 -6.32 8.28
CA THR A 122 -2.52 -5.66 8.98
C THR A 122 -2.87 -4.22 9.27
N GLY A 123 -2.88 -3.86 10.54
CA GLY A 123 -3.25 -2.54 11.04
C GLY A 123 -4.12 -2.66 12.28
N GLU A 124 -4.34 -1.54 12.97
CA GLU A 124 -5.39 -1.42 13.99
C GLU A 124 -6.76 -1.32 13.27
N ASN A 125 -7.11 -2.31 12.44
CA ASN A 125 -8.39 -2.35 11.72
C ASN A 125 -9.53 -2.31 12.74
N THR A 126 -10.06 -1.13 13.03
CA THR A 126 -11.05 -0.93 14.10
C THR A 126 -12.49 -1.00 13.59
N GLU A 127 -12.72 -0.91 12.28
CA GLU A 127 -14.08 -0.84 11.69
C GLU A 127 -14.35 -1.82 10.54
N LEU A 128 -13.47 -1.92 9.53
CA LEU A 128 -13.69 -2.71 8.32
C LEU A 128 -12.67 -3.84 8.19
N THR A 129 -13.15 -5.09 8.19
CA THR A 129 -12.29 -6.24 7.89
C THR A 129 -11.93 -6.26 6.40
N LYS A 130 -10.68 -6.60 6.08
CA LYS A 130 -10.22 -6.80 4.70
C LYS A 130 -10.97 -7.93 4.00
N GLN A 131 -11.44 -8.91 4.78
CA GLN A 131 -12.32 -9.96 4.28
C GLN A 131 -13.65 -9.41 3.74
N ALA A 132 -14.32 -8.51 4.48
CA ALA A 132 -15.56 -7.88 4.03
C ALA A 132 -15.35 -7.00 2.80
N VAL A 133 -14.23 -6.29 2.72
CA VAL A 133 -13.83 -5.49 1.56
C VAL A 133 -13.64 -6.38 0.33
N ALA A 134 -12.90 -7.49 0.45
CA ALA A 134 -12.72 -8.45 -0.63
C ALA A 134 -14.05 -9.11 -1.07
N GLU A 135 -14.92 -9.44 -0.12
CA GLU A 135 -16.25 -9.98 -0.40
C GLU A 135 -17.13 -8.99 -1.15
N SER A 136 -17.12 -7.72 -0.78
CA SER A 136 -17.83 -6.65 -1.50
C SER A 136 -17.33 -6.51 -2.93
N ILE A 137 -16.01 -6.50 -3.16
CA ILE A 137 -15.44 -6.44 -4.51
C ILE A 137 -15.92 -7.63 -5.36
N ALA A 138 -15.81 -8.85 -4.81
CA ALA A 138 -16.19 -10.08 -5.51
C ALA A 138 -17.69 -10.17 -5.79
N ASP A 139 -18.55 -9.82 -4.82
CA ASP A 139 -20.01 -9.87 -4.98
C ASP A 139 -20.54 -8.86 -5.99
N ARG A 140 -19.82 -7.75 -6.17
CA ARG A 140 -20.12 -6.76 -7.20
C ARG A 140 -19.59 -7.16 -8.57
N GLY A 141 -18.83 -8.25 -8.70
CA GLY A 141 -18.26 -8.67 -9.98
C GLY A 141 -17.33 -7.62 -10.61
N ALA A 142 -16.70 -6.78 -9.78
CA ALA A 142 -15.78 -5.75 -10.22
C ALA A 142 -14.51 -6.37 -10.82
N ALA A 143 -13.95 -5.71 -11.83
CA ALA A 143 -12.76 -6.17 -12.54
C ALA A 143 -11.65 -5.13 -12.51
N LEU A 144 -10.41 -5.56 -12.30
CA LEU A 144 -9.24 -4.74 -12.58
C LEU A 144 -8.72 -5.08 -13.97
N ASN A 145 -8.59 -4.08 -14.83
CA ASN A 145 -8.15 -4.23 -16.21
C ASN A 145 -6.73 -3.69 -16.38
N LEU A 146 -5.81 -4.51 -16.88
CA LEU A 146 -4.46 -4.09 -17.18
C LEU A 146 -4.17 -4.17 -18.68
N ALA A 147 -3.64 -3.09 -19.25
CA ALA A 147 -3.18 -3.08 -20.64
C ALA A 147 -1.93 -2.20 -20.79
N ALA A 148 -1.31 -2.22 -21.98
CA ALA A 148 -0.01 -1.57 -22.19
C ALA A 148 0.03 -0.10 -21.74
N THR A 149 -1.05 0.64 -22.01
CA THR A 149 -1.22 2.05 -21.63
C THR A 149 -2.71 2.37 -21.40
N GLU A 150 -3.01 3.50 -20.75
CA GLU A 150 -4.38 4.05 -20.71
C GLU A 150 -4.99 4.22 -22.12
N GLY A 151 -4.19 4.68 -23.09
CA GLY A 151 -4.63 4.78 -24.48
C GLY A 151 -5.03 3.41 -25.08
N LYS A 152 -4.37 2.33 -24.67
CA LYS A 152 -4.78 0.97 -25.04
C LYS A 152 -6.02 0.48 -24.33
N ILE A 153 -6.29 0.96 -23.12
CA ILE A 153 -7.56 0.72 -22.43
C ILE A 153 -8.70 1.35 -23.23
N GLY A 154 -8.51 2.56 -23.77
CA GLY A 154 -9.46 3.18 -24.71
C GLY A 154 -9.73 2.32 -25.95
N ASP A 155 -8.67 1.85 -26.62
CA ASP A 155 -8.79 0.92 -27.77
C ASP A 155 -9.57 -0.35 -27.42
N LEU A 156 -9.31 -0.94 -26.24
CA LEU A 156 -10.01 -2.14 -25.76
C LEU A 156 -11.47 -1.86 -25.44
N THR A 157 -11.76 -0.69 -24.86
CA THR A 157 -13.13 -0.25 -24.57
C THR A 157 -13.94 -0.12 -25.86
N GLN A 158 -13.38 0.50 -26.91
CA GLN A 158 -14.05 0.59 -28.19
C GLN A 158 -14.30 -0.79 -28.82
N LYS A 159 -13.36 -1.74 -28.68
CA LYS A 159 -13.58 -3.12 -29.14
C LYS A 159 -14.64 -3.86 -28.33
N ILE A 160 -14.71 -3.65 -27.02
CA ILE A 160 -15.80 -4.18 -26.17
C ILE A 160 -17.15 -3.67 -26.69
N ILE A 161 -17.25 -2.38 -27.02
CA ILE A 161 -18.47 -1.78 -27.58
C ILE A 161 -18.85 -2.45 -28.91
N ASP A 162 -17.87 -2.72 -29.78
CA ASP A 162 -18.11 -3.39 -31.05
C ASP A 162 -18.56 -4.85 -30.88
N GLU A 163 -17.97 -5.57 -29.93
CA GLU A 163 -18.39 -6.93 -29.58
C GLU A 163 -19.79 -6.96 -28.94
N LEU A 164 -20.13 -5.95 -28.12
CA LEU A 164 -21.48 -5.79 -27.58
C LEU A 164 -22.52 -5.59 -28.70
N LYS A 165 -22.20 -4.76 -29.71
CA LYS A 165 -23.06 -4.60 -30.91
C LYS A 165 -23.19 -5.91 -31.68
N ALA A 166 -22.11 -6.67 -31.80
CA ALA A 166 -22.07 -7.94 -32.54
C ALA A 166 -22.95 -9.04 -31.92
N THR A 167 -23.38 -8.89 -30.66
CA THR A 167 -24.33 -9.82 -30.02
C THR A 167 -25.71 -9.87 -30.71
N GLY A 168 -26.06 -8.84 -31.48
CA GLY A 168 -27.35 -8.73 -32.17
C GLY A 168 -28.51 -8.33 -31.26
N ASP A 169 -28.26 -7.96 -29.99
CA ASP A 169 -29.30 -7.38 -29.13
C ASP A 169 -29.69 -5.99 -29.66
N PRO A 170 -30.97 -5.75 -30.03
CA PRO A 170 -31.41 -4.47 -30.57
C PRO A 170 -31.16 -3.27 -29.65
N ARG A 171 -31.01 -3.49 -28.34
CA ARG A 171 -30.70 -2.42 -27.37
C ARG A 171 -29.25 -1.95 -27.48
N LEU A 172 -28.36 -2.77 -28.03
CA LEU A 172 -26.92 -2.53 -28.12
C LEU A 172 -26.48 -2.05 -29.51
N SER A 173 -27.36 -2.01 -30.51
CA SER A 173 -26.96 -1.71 -31.90
C SER A 173 -26.44 -0.29 -32.13
N GLY A 174 -26.79 0.65 -31.23
CA GLY A 174 -26.43 2.06 -31.33
C GLY A 174 -25.40 2.52 -30.31
N LEU A 175 -24.67 1.61 -29.64
CA LEU A 175 -23.71 1.99 -28.62
C LEU A 175 -22.57 2.86 -29.16
N ASP A 176 -22.12 3.79 -28.33
CA ASP A 176 -20.88 4.54 -28.44
C ASP A 176 -20.24 4.66 -27.06
N GLU A 177 -19.07 5.28 -26.97
CA GLU A 177 -18.32 5.45 -25.73
C GLU A 177 -19.11 6.20 -24.64
N ASP A 178 -20.05 7.07 -25.02
CA ASP A 178 -20.84 7.86 -24.06
C ASP A 178 -22.12 7.14 -23.59
N SER A 179 -22.63 6.18 -24.38
CA SER A 179 -23.94 5.56 -24.14
C SER A 179 -23.90 4.12 -23.64
N TYR A 180 -22.78 3.40 -23.78
CA TYR A 180 -22.70 1.98 -23.40
C TYR A 180 -22.99 1.75 -21.91
N ILE A 181 -22.38 2.53 -21.01
CA ILE A 181 -22.62 2.40 -19.57
C ILE A 181 -24.09 2.71 -19.21
N PRO A 182 -24.67 3.87 -19.58
CA PRO A 182 -26.09 4.14 -19.30
C PRO A 182 -27.05 3.06 -19.81
N ILE A 183 -26.79 2.49 -20.99
CA ILE A 183 -27.63 1.45 -21.59
C ILE A 183 -27.51 0.13 -20.82
N LEU A 184 -26.29 -0.29 -20.46
CA LEU A 184 -26.07 -1.49 -19.66
C LEU A 184 -26.77 -1.35 -18.29
N VAL A 185 -26.54 -0.25 -17.58
CA VAL A 185 -27.12 0.01 -16.26
C VAL A 185 -28.65 0.12 -16.31
N GLY A 186 -29.21 0.72 -17.36
CA GLY A 186 -30.66 0.86 -17.53
C GLY A 186 -31.42 -0.44 -17.80
N ASN A 187 -30.73 -1.57 -18.00
CA ASN A 187 -31.31 -2.86 -18.36
C ASN A 187 -30.79 -3.97 -17.45
N SER A 188 -31.61 -4.46 -16.51
CA SER A 188 -31.21 -5.45 -15.49
C SER A 188 -30.53 -6.70 -16.05
N ASP A 189 -31.02 -7.22 -17.18
CA ASP A 189 -30.50 -8.46 -17.77
C ASP A 189 -29.15 -8.22 -18.45
N LEU A 190 -28.96 -7.03 -19.03
CA LEU A 190 -27.69 -6.62 -19.63
C LEU A 190 -26.67 -6.30 -18.55
N LEU A 191 -27.09 -5.56 -17.52
CA LEU A 191 -26.28 -5.28 -16.34
C LEU A 191 -25.81 -6.58 -15.70
N GLN A 192 -26.71 -7.53 -15.44
CA GLN A 192 -26.34 -8.83 -14.85
C GLN A 192 -25.29 -9.58 -15.68
N LYS A 193 -25.36 -9.46 -17.02
CA LYS A 193 -24.45 -10.15 -17.93
C LYS A 193 -23.10 -9.44 -18.10
N TYR A 194 -23.09 -8.11 -17.99
CA TYR A 194 -21.97 -7.25 -18.36
C TYR A 194 -21.54 -6.31 -17.22
N ASP A 195 -21.90 -6.64 -15.97
CA ASP A 195 -21.65 -5.78 -14.80
C ASP A 195 -20.15 -5.47 -14.63
N TRP A 196 -19.29 -6.41 -14.98
CA TRP A 196 -17.84 -6.24 -14.94
C TRP A 196 -17.35 -5.07 -15.83
N ILE A 197 -18.04 -4.79 -16.95
CA ILE A 197 -17.73 -3.65 -17.84
C ILE A 197 -18.05 -2.34 -17.14
N VAL A 198 -19.16 -2.32 -16.37
CA VAL A 198 -19.61 -1.14 -15.63
C VAL A 198 -18.75 -0.86 -14.41
N ARG A 199 -18.09 -1.89 -13.89
CA ARG A 199 -17.33 -1.90 -12.64
C ARG A 199 -15.86 -2.21 -12.85
N ALA A 200 -15.34 -1.84 -14.02
CA ALA A 200 -13.94 -1.98 -14.33
C ALA A 200 -13.17 -0.77 -13.83
N GLN A 201 -12.09 -0.98 -13.08
CA GLN A 201 -11.01 0.00 -12.93
C GLN A 201 -9.89 -0.42 -13.87
N SER A 202 -9.23 0.54 -14.50
CA SER A 202 -8.14 0.24 -15.43
C SER A 202 -6.81 0.74 -14.88
N LEU A 203 -5.72 0.08 -15.25
CA LEU A 203 -4.36 0.45 -14.87
C LEU A 203 -3.43 0.18 -16.06
N GLY A 204 -2.66 1.19 -16.47
CA GLY A 204 -1.61 1.02 -17.47
C GLY A 204 -0.43 0.21 -16.94
N TYR A 205 0.14 -0.66 -17.78
CA TYR A 205 1.44 -1.27 -17.49
C TYR A 205 2.55 -0.23 -17.45
N ASP A 206 2.47 0.80 -18.28
CA ASP A 206 3.36 1.95 -18.19
C ASP A 206 3.24 2.68 -16.85
N GLU A 207 2.15 2.52 -16.12
CA GLU A 207 1.95 3.15 -14.80
C GLU A 207 2.19 2.19 -13.64
N THR A 208 2.62 0.96 -13.93
CA THR A 208 3.04 -0.03 -12.94
C THR A 208 4.53 -0.17 -13.03
N ILE A 209 5.27 0.15 -11.96
CA ILE A 209 6.73 0.16 -12.00
C ILE A 209 7.29 -0.82 -10.97
N TYR A 210 7.62 -2.03 -11.41
CA TYR A 210 8.18 -3.05 -10.53
C TYR A 210 9.69 -2.85 -10.25
N PRO A 211 10.25 -3.47 -9.19
CA PRO A 211 11.67 -3.36 -8.86
C PRO A 211 12.58 -4.12 -9.85
N GLY A 212 13.08 -3.38 -10.82
CA GLY A 212 13.90 -3.87 -11.93
C GLY A 212 13.98 -2.84 -13.05
N GLU A 213 12.94 -2.02 -13.17
CA GLU A 213 12.86 -0.99 -14.19
C GLU A 213 13.60 0.29 -13.79
N ALA A 214 14.15 1.00 -14.78
CA ALA A 214 14.86 2.25 -14.54
C ALA A 214 14.01 3.32 -13.80
N PRO A 215 12.72 3.52 -14.13
CA PRO A 215 11.86 4.46 -13.42
C PRO A 215 11.71 4.17 -11.92
N PHE A 216 11.85 2.92 -11.47
CA PHE A 216 11.84 2.58 -10.05
C PHE A 216 13.00 3.25 -9.28
N PHE A 217 14.15 3.39 -9.95
CA PHE A 217 15.39 3.92 -9.37
C PHE A 217 15.54 5.41 -9.53
N THR A 218 15.21 5.93 -10.71
CA THR A 218 15.31 7.37 -11.00
C THR A 218 14.17 8.14 -10.37
N GLY A 219 13.00 7.49 -10.24
CA GLY A 219 11.69 8.02 -9.88
C GLY A 219 11.05 8.89 -10.99
N TYR A 220 9.98 9.63 -10.65
CA TYR A 220 9.08 10.34 -11.58
C TYR A 220 9.35 11.85 -11.67
N GLY A 221 9.60 12.36 -12.89
CA GLY A 221 9.64 13.81 -13.18
C GLY A 221 8.41 14.28 -13.98
N LYS A 222 8.21 15.60 -14.15
CA LYS A 222 7.11 16.14 -14.97
C LYS A 222 7.21 15.67 -16.42
N GLY A 223 6.17 15.00 -16.90
CA GLY A 223 6.12 14.39 -18.23
C GLY A 223 6.92 13.10 -18.36
N GLN A 224 7.34 12.51 -17.23
CA GLN A 224 7.88 11.16 -17.16
C GLN A 224 6.80 10.18 -16.72
N VAL A 225 7.06 8.90 -16.96
CA VAL A 225 6.26 7.79 -16.47
C VAL A 225 6.20 7.83 -14.94
N ARG A 226 4.99 7.77 -14.34
CA ARG A 226 4.78 7.68 -12.89
C ARG A 226 4.32 6.27 -12.51
N ASP A 227 4.57 5.85 -11.28
CA ASP A 227 3.98 4.62 -10.74
C ASP A 227 2.66 4.98 -10.08
N ALA A 228 1.56 4.73 -10.78
CA ALA A 228 0.20 4.93 -10.28
C ALA A 228 -0.37 3.63 -9.70
N SER A 229 0.44 2.57 -9.57
CA SER A 229 -0.08 1.26 -9.14
C SER A 229 -0.74 1.28 -7.76
N VAL A 230 -0.23 2.07 -6.80
CA VAL A 230 -0.84 2.23 -5.47
C VAL A 230 -2.19 2.96 -5.57
N GLU A 231 -2.22 4.06 -6.32
CA GLU A 231 -3.39 4.92 -6.56
C GLU A 231 -4.52 4.18 -7.26
N GLU A 232 -4.28 3.66 -8.47
CA GLU A 232 -5.32 3.02 -9.31
C GLU A 232 -5.91 1.79 -8.64
N ILE A 233 -5.07 0.99 -7.98
CA ILE A 233 -5.52 -0.19 -7.25
C ILE A 233 -6.29 0.22 -6.01
N LEU A 234 -5.94 1.34 -5.35
CA LEU A 234 -6.71 1.85 -4.24
C LEU A 234 -8.05 2.41 -4.70
N HIS A 235 -8.12 3.08 -5.85
CA HIS A 235 -9.39 3.49 -6.46
C HIS A 235 -10.31 2.30 -6.67
N PHE A 236 -9.79 1.21 -7.24
CA PHE A 236 -10.53 -0.06 -7.36
C PHE A 236 -11.02 -0.59 -6.00
N VAL A 237 -10.13 -0.69 -5.01
CA VAL A 237 -10.46 -1.22 -3.68
C VAL A 237 -11.46 -0.32 -2.94
N GLN A 238 -11.31 0.99 -3.05
CA GLN A 238 -12.19 1.95 -2.41
C GLN A 238 -13.57 1.98 -3.06
N ALA A 239 -13.64 2.11 -4.39
CA ALA A 239 -14.88 2.15 -5.14
C ALA A 239 -15.70 0.87 -4.97
N HIS A 240 -15.05 -0.29 -4.95
CA HIS A 240 -15.71 -1.59 -4.96
C HIS A 240 -15.82 -2.29 -3.61
N GLY A 241 -14.90 -1.99 -2.70
CA GLY A 241 -14.82 -2.62 -1.38
C GLY A 241 -15.21 -1.70 -0.24
N ILE A 242 -14.63 -0.50 -0.15
CA ILE A 242 -14.83 0.40 1.01
C ILE A 242 -16.13 1.21 0.90
N SER A 243 -16.37 1.82 -0.26
CA SER A 243 -17.44 2.79 -0.49
C SER A 243 -18.86 2.24 -0.34
N PRO A 244 -19.16 0.99 -0.74
CA PRO A 244 -20.47 0.39 -0.45
C PRO A 244 -20.74 0.17 1.04
N LEU A 245 -19.70 0.01 1.86
CA LEU A 245 -19.77 -0.35 3.27
C LEU A 245 -19.91 0.88 4.19
N THR A 246 -20.65 1.89 3.73
CA THR A 246 -20.75 3.22 4.36
C THR A 246 -21.54 3.28 5.68
N SER A 247 -22.22 2.20 6.10
CA SER A 247 -23.11 2.22 7.27
C SER A 247 -22.65 1.39 8.48
N ASP A 248 -21.61 0.57 8.38
CA ASP A 248 -21.42 -0.54 9.33
C ASP A 248 -20.35 -0.28 10.41
N GLY A 249 -19.76 0.93 10.46
CA GLY A 249 -18.74 1.31 11.43
C GLY A 249 -19.26 2.10 12.65
N ASN A 250 -18.60 1.95 13.80
CA ASN A 250 -18.88 2.68 15.05
C ASN A 250 -18.69 4.22 14.93
N TYR A 251 -17.95 4.70 13.92
CA TYR A 251 -17.64 6.09 13.63
C TYR A 251 -18.35 6.63 12.36
N GLY A 252 -19.32 5.88 11.82
CA GLY A 252 -20.06 6.29 10.61
C GLY A 252 -19.46 5.82 9.28
N GLY A 253 -18.49 4.90 9.32
CA GLY A 253 -17.88 4.24 8.16
C GLY A 253 -16.66 4.98 7.56
N LEU A 254 -15.61 4.23 7.21
CA LEU A 254 -14.36 4.78 6.66
C LEU A 254 -14.59 5.69 5.45
N GLN A 255 -15.33 5.24 4.43
CA GLN A 255 -15.60 6.05 3.24
C GLN A 255 -16.28 7.38 3.59
N LYS A 256 -17.24 7.36 4.50
CA LYS A 256 -17.95 8.59 4.89
C LYS A 256 -16.98 9.59 5.52
N ARG A 257 -16.07 9.12 6.39
CA ARG A 257 -15.05 9.98 7.00
C ARG A 257 -14.07 10.53 5.97
N ILE A 258 -13.68 9.73 4.99
CA ILE A 258 -12.84 10.16 3.85
C ILE A 258 -13.57 11.27 3.07
N ILE A 259 -14.83 11.05 2.67
CA ILE A 259 -15.65 12.04 1.95
C ILE A 259 -15.78 13.34 2.75
N ASP A 260 -16.18 13.25 4.02
CA ASP A 260 -16.41 14.42 4.86
C ASP A 260 -15.11 15.24 5.03
N HIS A 261 -13.98 14.56 5.22
CA HIS A 261 -12.69 15.22 5.41
C HIS A 261 -12.13 15.80 4.11
N ALA A 262 -12.14 15.05 3.00
CA ALA A 262 -11.73 15.56 1.69
C ALA A 262 -12.56 16.81 1.30
N LEU A 263 -13.87 16.77 1.56
CA LEU A 263 -14.75 17.92 1.36
C LEU A 263 -14.45 19.08 2.32
N SER A 264 -13.94 18.81 3.53
CA SER A 264 -13.53 19.84 4.49
C SER A 264 -12.25 20.56 4.07
N ILE A 265 -11.27 19.83 3.53
CA ILE A 265 -10.03 20.41 2.95
C ILE A 265 -10.42 21.42 1.87
N TYR A 266 -11.42 21.08 1.06
CA TYR A 266 -11.92 21.94 0.00
C TYR A 266 -12.75 23.14 0.49
N LYS A 267 -13.62 22.93 1.50
CA LYS A 267 -14.55 23.96 1.98
C LYS A 267 -13.90 24.96 2.94
N ASP A 268 -12.99 24.51 3.81
CA ASP A 268 -12.35 25.33 4.83
C ASP A 268 -10.90 25.63 4.47
N TRP A 269 -10.68 26.85 3.99
CA TRP A 269 -9.37 27.43 3.64
C TRP A 269 -8.51 27.73 4.90
N LYS A 270 -8.64 26.93 5.97
CA LYS A 270 -8.12 27.19 7.31
C LYS A 270 -7.42 25.98 7.91
N PHE A 271 -6.24 25.65 7.40
CA PHE A 271 -5.28 24.87 8.18
C PHE A 271 -4.40 25.77 9.09
N ASN A 272 -3.82 25.22 10.17
CA ASN A 272 -2.88 25.94 11.04
C ASN A 272 -1.45 25.47 10.75
N PRO A 273 -0.48 26.36 10.49
CA PRO A 273 0.90 25.96 10.21
C PRO A 273 1.53 25.27 11.43
N ILE A 274 2.24 24.16 11.20
CA ILE A 274 3.04 23.47 12.22
C ILE A 274 4.52 23.79 12.00
N THR A 275 5.06 24.77 12.72
CA THR A 275 6.50 25.04 12.70
C THR A 275 7.29 23.85 13.24
N GLY A 276 8.26 23.34 12.49
CA GLY A 276 9.33 22.48 13.05
C GLY A 276 9.65 21.14 12.37
N LEU A 277 9.02 20.78 11.24
CA LEU A 277 9.40 19.61 10.44
C LEU A 277 9.27 19.98 8.97
N TYR A 278 10.41 20.14 8.27
CA TYR A 278 10.55 20.53 6.85
C TYR A 278 9.26 21.01 6.19
N ILE A 279 8.70 22.11 6.71
CA ILE A 279 7.86 22.96 5.90
C ILE A 279 8.87 23.54 4.93
N TYR A 280 8.67 23.35 3.62
CA TYR A 280 9.31 24.19 2.63
C TYR A 280 9.33 25.61 3.18
N ASP A 281 10.50 26.11 3.58
CA ASP A 281 10.69 27.56 3.66
C ASP A 281 10.31 28.03 2.27
N ASP A 282 9.17 28.71 2.12
CA ASP A 282 8.55 29.20 0.89
C ASP A 282 9.61 29.55 -0.18
N LYS A 283 10.08 28.55 -0.96
CA LYS A 283 11.25 28.72 -1.83
C LYS A 283 10.93 29.56 -3.06
N ASP A 284 9.64 29.85 -3.27
CA ASP A 284 9.19 30.78 -4.30
C ASP A 284 8.05 31.68 -3.78
N ALA A 285 8.42 32.89 -3.35
CA ALA A 285 7.48 33.94 -2.95
C ALA A 285 6.62 34.48 -4.12
N SER A 286 6.83 34.01 -5.36
CA SER A 286 6.06 34.42 -6.53
C SER A 286 4.84 33.53 -6.83
N ASN A 287 4.75 32.36 -6.20
CA ASN A 287 3.59 31.48 -6.29
C ASN A 287 2.54 31.86 -5.24
N ASP A 288 1.31 32.07 -5.69
CA ASP A 288 0.18 32.47 -4.84
C ASP A 288 -0.37 31.23 -4.13
N TYR A 289 0.41 30.74 -3.17
CA TYR A 289 -0.01 29.71 -2.22
C TYR A 289 -1.28 30.21 -1.55
N ILE A 290 -2.37 29.48 -1.76
CA ILE A 290 -3.52 29.61 -0.87
C ILE A 290 -3.02 29.19 0.49
N ASN A 291 -2.81 30.20 1.34
CA ASN A 291 -2.31 30.02 2.69
C ASN A 291 -3.19 28.96 3.36
N LYS A 292 -2.61 27.78 3.66
CA LYS A 292 -3.22 26.71 4.47
C LYS A 292 -4.16 25.71 3.76
N SER A 293 -3.93 25.42 2.48
CA SER A 293 -4.50 24.24 1.79
C SER A 293 -3.52 23.05 1.84
N SER A 294 -4.05 21.82 1.89
CA SER A 294 -3.28 20.57 1.68
C SER A 294 -3.03 20.30 0.19
N ILE A 295 -3.62 21.09 -0.70
CA ILE A 295 -3.60 20.88 -2.16
C ILE A 295 -3.37 22.23 -2.86
N TRP A 296 -2.42 22.32 -3.79
CA TRP A 296 -2.15 23.51 -4.62
C TRP A 296 -3.04 23.59 -5.88
N SER A 297 -3.15 24.78 -6.46
CA SER A 297 -3.89 25.01 -7.71
C SER A 297 -2.93 25.39 -8.84
N PRO A 298 -3.05 24.81 -10.05
CA PRO A 298 -2.17 25.08 -11.20
C PRO A 298 -2.26 26.49 -11.76
N GLU A 299 -3.29 27.23 -11.39
CA GLU A 299 -3.50 28.62 -11.78
C GLU A 299 -2.53 29.58 -11.06
N GLY A 300 -1.75 30.32 -11.85
CA GLY A 300 -0.71 31.23 -11.37
C GLY A 300 -1.23 32.51 -10.71
N ASN A 301 -0.28 33.42 -10.44
CA ASN A 301 -0.53 34.68 -9.74
C ASN A 301 -1.53 35.57 -10.52
N GLY A 302 -2.67 35.91 -9.90
CA GLY A 302 -3.73 36.74 -10.50
C GLY A 302 -5.04 36.02 -10.88
N ALA A 303 -5.10 34.69 -10.78
CA ALA A 303 -6.36 33.94 -10.92
C ALA A 303 -7.28 34.14 -9.71
N THR A 304 -8.59 34.21 -9.94
CA THR A 304 -9.58 34.27 -8.86
C THR A 304 -9.65 32.94 -8.11
N ASN A 305 -10.06 32.97 -6.84
CA ASN A 305 -10.29 31.75 -6.05
C ASN A 305 -11.27 30.78 -6.73
N ASP A 306 -12.21 31.31 -7.52
CA ASP A 306 -13.17 30.52 -8.30
C ASP A 306 -12.53 29.78 -9.48
N GLN A 307 -11.55 30.40 -10.14
CA GLN A 307 -10.78 29.78 -11.22
C GLN A 307 -9.82 28.71 -10.68
N LYS A 308 -9.12 29.02 -9.58
CA LYS A 308 -8.27 28.06 -8.87
C LYS A 308 -9.07 26.85 -8.43
N ARG A 309 -10.25 27.08 -7.84
CA ARG A 309 -11.21 26.04 -7.45
C ARG A 309 -11.66 25.19 -8.64
N LYS A 310 -12.06 25.80 -9.75
CA LYS A 310 -12.53 25.05 -10.92
C LYS A 310 -11.42 24.14 -11.46
N ALA A 311 -10.21 24.67 -11.67
CA ALA A 311 -9.10 23.91 -12.22
C ALA A 311 -8.71 22.72 -11.33
N GLN A 312 -8.74 22.90 -10.01
CA GLN A 312 -8.33 21.89 -9.04
C GLN A 312 -9.43 20.87 -8.68
N TRP A 313 -10.69 21.27 -8.77
CA TRP A 313 -11.80 20.45 -8.27
C TRP A 313 -12.78 20.03 -9.35
N ASP A 314 -13.15 20.90 -10.28
CA ASP A 314 -14.11 20.51 -11.32
C ASP A 314 -13.41 19.76 -12.47
N ASP A 315 -12.12 20.00 -12.67
CA ASP A 315 -11.35 19.48 -13.81
C ASP A 315 -10.33 18.38 -13.43
N ASP A 316 -9.76 18.43 -12.23
CA ASP A 316 -8.78 17.46 -11.69
C ASP A 316 -9.53 16.46 -10.80
N TRP A 317 -9.66 16.73 -9.49
CA TRP A 317 -10.23 15.80 -8.51
C TRP A 317 -11.71 15.42 -8.72
N GLY A 318 -12.46 16.15 -9.56
CA GLY A 318 -13.91 15.99 -9.74
C GLY A 318 -14.33 15.22 -10.99
N GLY A 319 -13.39 14.89 -11.88
CA GLY A 319 -13.70 14.72 -13.30
C GLY A 319 -13.20 13.43 -13.98
N ASP A 320 -12.28 12.71 -13.36
CA ASP A 320 -11.46 11.63 -13.92
C ASP A 320 -12.09 10.24 -13.78
N ASP A 321 -12.61 9.90 -12.60
CA ASP A 321 -12.72 8.46 -12.24
C ASP A 321 -14.12 7.83 -12.22
N ILE A 322 -15.16 8.53 -12.72
CA ILE A 322 -16.50 7.94 -12.84
C ILE A 322 -17.19 8.37 -14.14
N PRO A 323 -17.81 7.44 -14.91
CA PRO A 323 -18.59 7.79 -16.07
C PRO A 323 -19.69 8.82 -15.73
N LYS A 324 -19.67 9.94 -16.45
CA LYS A 324 -20.66 11.00 -16.33
C LYS A 324 -22.04 10.41 -16.72
N ASN A 325 -23.06 10.62 -15.88
CA ASN A 325 -24.45 10.16 -16.07
C ASN A 325 -24.82 8.74 -15.60
N ILE A 326 -24.15 8.20 -14.59
CA ILE A 326 -24.59 6.97 -13.90
C ILE A 326 -25.70 7.30 -12.88
N PRO A 327 -26.78 6.48 -12.77
CA PRO A 327 -27.77 6.60 -11.69
C PRO A 327 -27.13 6.59 -10.30
N SER A 328 -27.65 7.39 -9.36
CA SER A 328 -27.05 7.63 -8.03
C SER A 328 -26.70 6.37 -7.23
N GLU A 329 -27.48 5.30 -7.40
CA GLU A 329 -27.30 4.01 -6.74
C GLU A 329 -26.16 3.16 -7.32
N HIS A 330 -25.58 3.58 -8.45
CA HIS A 330 -24.41 2.99 -9.08
C HIS A 330 -23.17 3.90 -9.00
N VAL A 331 -23.30 5.11 -8.44
CA VAL A 331 -22.18 6.04 -8.20
C VAL A 331 -21.30 5.47 -7.09
N MET A 332 -20.01 5.28 -7.37
CA MET A 332 -19.09 4.50 -6.51
C MET A 332 -18.40 5.32 -5.41
N GLY A 333 -18.90 6.53 -5.17
CA GLY A 333 -18.33 7.56 -4.30
C GLY A 333 -18.05 8.82 -5.13
N GLN A 334 -17.51 9.89 -4.55
CA GLN A 334 -17.15 11.09 -5.30
C GLN A 334 -15.67 10.99 -5.67
N THR A 335 -15.29 11.29 -6.91
CA THR A 335 -13.92 11.16 -7.45
C THR A 335 -12.89 11.79 -6.51
N PHE A 336 -13.18 12.99 -5.98
CA PHE A 336 -12.24 13.69 -5.08
C PHE A 336 -11.92 12.94 -3.78
N SER A 337 -12.81 12.05 -3.34
CA SER A 337 -12.57 11.25 -2.12
C SER A 337 -11.71 10.02 -2.41
N HIS A 338 -11.62 9.61 -3.67
CA HIS A 338 -10.71 8.58 -4.17
C HIS A 338 -9.32 9.19 -4.34
N GLU A 339 -9.22 10.27 -5.12
CA GLU A 339 -7.97 11.04 -5.28
C GLU A 339 -7.35 11.43 -3.94
N TYR A 340 -8.17 11.94 -3.02
CA TYR A 340 -7.69 12.28 -1.67
C TYR A 340 -7.03 11.09 -0.98
N PHE A 341 -7.66 9.92 -1.02
CA PHE A 341 -7.19 8.77 -0.26
C PHE A 341 -6.00 8.09 -0.95
N ALA A 342 -5.96 8.09 -2.28
CA ALA A 342 -4.79 7.70 -3.05
C ALA A 342 -3.59 8.62 -2.78
N ALA A 343 -3.78 9.94 -2.75
CA ALA A 343 -2.70 10.88 -2.41
C ALA A 343 -2.15 10.66 -0.99
N VAL A 344 -3.05 10.35 -0.05
CA VAL A 344 -2.68 9.92 1.32
C VAL A 344 -1.88 8.61 1.29
N ALA A 345 -2.27 7.63 0.47
CA ALA A 345 -1.59 6.35 0.35
C ALA A 345 -0.19 6.48 -0.26
N ASP A 346 -0.05 7.28 -1.30
CA ASP A 346 1.23 7.56 -1.95
C ASP A 346 2.22 8.25 -1.01
N ALA A 347 1.73 9.21 -0.22
CA ALA A 347 2.50 9.80 0.87
C ALA A 347 2.88 8.75 1.92
N TYR A 348 1.94 7.88 2.28
CA TYR A 348 2.15 6.83 3.26
C TYR A 348 3.21 5.81 2.83
N TYR A 349 3.36 5.55 1.54
CA TYR A 349 4.40 4.65 1.00
C TYR A 349 5.59 5.39 0.37
N GLY A 350 5.69 6.71 0.52
CA GLY A 350 6.84 7.50 0.06
C GLY A 350 7.01 7.51 -1.46
N MET A 351 5.92 7.36 -2.23
CA MET A 351 5.98 7.29 -3.70
C MET A 351 6.62 8.54 -4.33
N TYR A 352 6.38 9.71 -3.73
CA TYR A 352 6.86 11.02 -4.20
C TYR A 352 8.09 11.57 -3.44
N GLU A 353 8.56 10.91 -2.38
CA GLU A 353 9.63 11.44 -1.51
C GLU A 353 10.95 11.69 -2.27
N GLY A 354 11.22 10.88 -3.31
CA GLY A 354 12.38 11.04 -4.19
C GLY A 354 12.40 12.33 -5.02
N PHE A 355 11.29 13.09 -5.01
CA PHE A 355 11.07 14.33 -5.76
C PHE A 355 10.71 15.51 -4.89
N ARG A 356 10.98 15.42 -3.58
CA ARG A 356 10.76 16.53 -2.65
C ARG A 356 11.40 17.86 -3.09
N ASP A 357 12.39 17.84 -3.97
CA ASP A 357 13.04 19.05 -4.48
C ASP A 357 12.46 19.56 -5.82
N GLU A 358 11.59 18.78 -6.48
CA GLU A 358 11.13 19.00 -7.86
C GLU A 358 9.60 19.16 -7.99
N TYR A 359 8.79 18.48 -7.15
CA TYR A 359 7.32 18.46 -7.26
C TYR A 359 6.61 18.40 -5.90
N GLU A 360 5.35 18.86 -5.89
CA GLU A 360 4.36 18.53 -4.86
C GLU A 360 3.84 17.10 -5.09
N GLY A 361 3.18 16.47 -4.12
CA GLY A 361 2.71 15.07 -4.24
C GLY A 361 1.63 14.87 -5.28
N MET A 362 1.08 13.65 -5.34
CA MET A 362 -0.08 13.30 -6.20
C MET A 362 -1.15 14.39 -6.16
N ASP A 363 -1.53 14.89 -7.33
CA ASP A 363 -2.48 16.00 -7.57
C ASP A 363 -2.27 17.22 -6.67
N ASN A 364 -0.99 17.52 -6.45
CA ASN A 364 -0.50 18.61 -5.63
C ASN A 364 -0.78 18.47 -4.14
N TYR A 365 -0.95 17.23 -3.66
CA TYR A 365 -1.04 16.94 -2.25
C TYR A 365 0.29 17.28 -1.54
N ARG A 366 0.18 18.06 -0.47
CA ARG A 366 1.32 18.74 0.16
C ARG A 366 2.24 17.80 0.94
N TYR A 367 1.71 16.72 1.50
CA TYR A 367 2.46 15.81 2.37
C TYR A 367 2.88 14.60 1.56
N ILE A 368 4.18 14.45 1.32
CA ILE A 368 4.70 13.46 0.36
C ILE A 368 5.46 12.31 1.02
N THR A 369 5.50 12.29 2.36
CA THR A 369 6.17 11.25 3.15
C THR A 369 5.32 10.84 4.35
N ARG A 370 5.55 9.63 4.86
CA ARG A 370 4.86 9.12 6.06
C ARG A 370 5.15 9.96 7.30
N GLU A 371 6.31 10.61 7.38
CA GLU A 371 6.72 11.50 8.48
C GLU A 371 6.01 12.85 8.43
N THR A 372 5.68 13.33 7.23
CA THR A 372 4.98 14.62 7.04
C THR A 372 3.46 14.45 7.09
N LEU A 373 2.95 13.27 6.74
CA LEU A 373 1.53 12.92 6.71
C LEU A 373 0.75 13.19 8.01
N PRO A 374 1.29 13.05 9.25
CA PRO A 374 0.58 13.41 10.48
C PRO A 374 0.07 14.86 10.55
N SER A 375 0.60 15.74 9.70
CA SER A 375 0.08 17.09 9.50
C SER A 375 -1.33 17.08 8.92
N ASP A 376 -1.68 16.13 8.05
CA ASP A 376 -3.07 15.76 7.78
C ASP A 376 -3.50 14.68 8.79
N THR A 377 -3.95 15.13 9.97
CA THR A 377 -4.29 14.22 11.07
C THR A 377 -5.36 13.19 10.67
N SER A 378 -6.36 13.58 9.88
CA SER A 378 -7.41 12.64 9.45
C SER A 378 -6.87 11.68 8.40
N GLY A 379 -6.13 12.17 7.40
CA GLY A 379 -5.49 11.33 6.38
C GLY A 379 -4.56 10.30 7.00
N PHE A 380 -3.73 10.70 7.98
CA PHE A 380 -2.87 9.78 8.72
C PHE A 380 -3.66 8.73 9.52
N VAL A 381 -4.81 9.11 10.10
CA VAL A 381 -5.69 8.14 10.77
C VAL A 381 -6.27 7.15 9.76
N PHE A 382 -6.78 7.61 8.61
CA PHE A 382 -7.33 6.73 7.57
C PHE A 382 -6.26 5.76 7.03
N ALA A 383 -5.05 6.26 6.80
CA ALA A 383 -3.92 5.46 6.36
C ALA A 383 -3.57 4.37 7.39
N ASN A 384 -3.42 4.70 8.67
CA ASN A 384 -3.09 3.67 9.68
C ASN A 384 -4.26 2.72 10.00
N GLU A 385 -5.48 3.18 9.77
CA GLU A 385 -6.66 2.33 9.96
C GLU A 385 -6.77 1.29 8.86
N PHE A 386 -6.53 1.65 7.59
CA PHE A 386 -6.76 0.76 6.46
C PHE A 386 -5.48 0.26 5.77
N LEU A 387 -4.50 1.12 5.54
CA LEU A 387 -3.31 0.75 4.76
C LEU A 387 -2.34 -0.08 5.60
N PRO A 388 -1.80 -1.18 5.05
CA PRO A 388 -0.79 -1.95 5.74
C PRO A 388 0.47 -1.10 5.94
N LYS A 389 1.09 -1.14 7.12
CA LYS A 389 2.30 -0.36 7.41
C LYS A 389 3.45 -0.71 6.46
N PHE A 390 3.50 -1.96 6.02
CA PHE A 390 4.46 -2.48 5.05
C PHE A 390 3.70 -3.33 4.05
N HIS A 391 4.21 -3.42 2.82
CA HIS A 391 3.64 -4.33 1.84
C HIS A 391 3.82 -5.78 2.30
N GLU A 392 2.71 -6.53 2.33
CA GLU A 392 2.69 -7.88 2.89
C GLU A 392 2.86 -8.97 1.82
N PHE A 393 2.77 -8.63 0.53
CA PHE A 393 3.09 -9.56 -0.56
C PHE A 393 4.62 -9.70 -0.75
N THR A 394 5.04 -10.80 -1.37
CA THR A 394 6.44 -11.00 -1.74
C THR A 394 6.76 -10.23 -3.01
N VAL A 395 7.54 -9.16 -2.86
CA VAL A 395 8.00 -8.33 -3.98
C VAL A 395 9.07 -9.08 -4.76
N ARG A 396 8.94 -9.13 -6.09
CA ARG A 396 9.90 -9.79 -6.97
C ARG A 396 10.93 -8.77 -7.45
N LEU A 397 12.20 -9.04 -7.15
CA LEU A 397 13.33 -8.17 -7.43
C LEU A 397 14.05 -8.73 -8.67
N ASP A 398 13.93 -8.09 -9.83
CA ASP A 398 14.65 -8.54 -11.04
C ASP A 398 16.14 -8.20 -10.93
N SER A 399 16.96 -9.19 -10.58
CA SER A 399 18.40 -9.00 -10.39
C SER A 399 19.08 -8.35 -11.60
N VAL A 400 18.65 -8.71 -12.81
CA VAL A 400 19.27 -8.21 -14.06
C VAL A 400 18.91 -6.74 -14.27
N GLY A 401 17.65 -6.37 -14.08
CA GLY A 401 17.19 -4.99 -14.13
C GLY A 401 17.82 -4.13 -13.03
N ILE A 402 17.83 -4.62 -11.80
CA ILE A 402 18.38 -3.92 -10.63
C ILE A 402 19.88 -3.65 -10.80
N ASN A 403 20.68 -4.64 -11.23
CA ASN A 403 22.12 -4.47 -11.42
C ASN A 403 22.48 -3.50 -12.56
N LYS A 404 21.57 -3.26 -13.51
CA LYS A 404 21.77 -2.19 -14.52
C LYS A 404 21.61 -0.80 -13.92
N ASN A 405 20.82 -0.67 -12.86
CA ASN A 405 20.47 0.60 -12.24
C ASN A 405 21.28 0.89 -10.96
N LEU A 406 21.83 -0.13 -10.31
CA LEU A 406 22.66 -0.01 -9.11
C LEU A 406 24.14 -0.24 -9.41
N SER A 407 25.00 0.56 -8.79
CA SER A 407 26.46 0.46 -8.94
C SER A 407 27.11 -0.58 -8.01
N THR A 408 26.41 -0.98 -6.94
CA THR A 408 26.93 -1.84 -5.86
C THR A 408 26.36 -3.26 -5.87
N SER A 409 25.38 -3.54 -6.73
CA SER A 409 24.60 -4.80 -6.73
C SER A 409 24.04 -5.17 -5.34
N GLU A 410 23.73 -4.17 -4.51
CA GLU A 410 23.07 -4.32 -3.20
C GLU A 410 21.76 -3.53 -3.21
N PHE A 411 20.64 -4.24 -3.11
CA PHE A 411 19.32 -3.64 -3.00
C PHE A 411 18.94 -3.47 -1.53
N LYS A 412 18.55 -2.25 -1.16
CA LYS A 412 18.26 -1.88 0.22
C LYS A 412 16.76 -1.81 0.48
N LEU A 413 16.34 -2.41 1.59
CA LEU A 413 15.03 -2.18 2.22
C LEU A 413 15.11 -1.10 3.30
N VAL A 414 16.24 -0.43 3.45
CA VAL A 414 16.43 0.69 4.38
C VAL A 414 16.46 2.00 3.62
N ARG A 415 15.79 3.02 4.17
CA ARG A 415 15.80 4.37 3.61
C ARG A 415 17.22 4.93 3.57
N SER A 416 17.58 5.52 2.43
CA SER A 416 18.84 6.21 2.22
C SER A 416 18.60 7.65 1.77
N ASP A 417 19.41 8.58 2.27
CA ASP A 417 19.40 9.97 1.81
C ASP A 417 20.34 10.20 0.60
N ASP A 418 21.01 9.15 0.10
CA ASP A 418 21.78 9.24 -1.14
C ASP A 418 20.86 9.54 -2.32
N ALA A 419 21.19 10.58 -3.08
CA ALA A 419 20.42 11.01 -4.25
C ALA A 419 20.36 9.96 -5.38
N ASN A 420 21.24 8.95 -5.36
CA ASN A 420 21.25 7.83 -6.29
C ASN A 420 20.44 6.61 -5.78
N GLU A 421 19.94 6.66 -4.55
CA GLU A 421 19.22 5.57 -3.90
C GLU A 421 17.75 5.95 -3.63
N LYS A 422 17.16 6.80 -4.49
CA LYS A 422 15.76 7.26 -4.37
C LYS A 422 14.75 6.13 -4.29
N TYR A 423 15.05 4.97 -4.88
CA TYR A 423 14.22 3.76 -4.76
C TYR A 423 13.96 3.35 -3.31
N THR A 424 14.89 3.66 -2.40
CA THR A 424 14.78 3.31 -0.98
C THR A 424 13.64 4.00 -0.26
N PHE A 425 13.11 5.10 -0.81
CA PHE A 425 11.90 5.73 -0.27
C PHE A 425 10.67 4.84 -0.40
N LYS A 426 10.63 3.96 -1.42
CA LYS A 426 9.56 2.99 -1.66
C LYS A 426 9.90 1.65 -1.02
N SER A 427 11.09 1.12 -1.30
CA SER A 427 11.49 -0.22 -0.86
C SER A 427 11.62 -0.34 0.66
N GLN A 428 11.75 0.78 1.39
CA GLN A 428 11.70 0.77 2.85
C GLN A 428 10.42 0.19 3.42
N TYR A 429 9.35 0.18 2.64
CA TYR A 429 8.06 -0.37 3.04
C TYR A 429 7.85 -1.81 2.58
N PHE A 430 8.87 -2.47 2.03
CA PHE A 430 8.84 -3.91 1.76
C PHE A 430 9.35 -4.70 2.97
N LYS A 431 8.72 -5.87 3.21
CA LYS A 431 9.19 -6.85 4.22
C LYS A 431 9.56 -8.19 3.60
N ASN A 432 8.88 -8.55 2.50
CA ASN A 432 9.00 -9.85 1.89
C ASN A 432 9.52 -9.65 0.47
N VAL A 433 10.67 -10.24 0.14
CA VAL A 433 11.29 -10.10 -1.18
C VAL A 433 11.76 -11.45 -1.73
N LYS A 434 11.71 -11.59 -3.04
CA LYS A 434 12.28 -12.71 -3.79
C LYS A 434 13.13 -12.18 -4.91
N ILE A 435 14.38 -12.61 -4.98
CA ILE A 435 15.25 -12.32 -6.11
C ILE A 435 14.80 -13.20 -7.28
N VAL A 436 14.56 -12.57 -8.42
CA VAL A 436 14.28 -13.25 -9.71
C VAL A 436 15.35 -12.84 -10.71
N GLY A 437 15.46 -13.59 -11.82
CA GLY A 437 16.60 -13.48 -12.71
C GLY A 437 17.76 -14.39 -12.28
N ASN A 438 18.90 -14.24 -12.94
CA ASN A 438 20.04 -15.15 -12.85
C ASN A 438 21.36 -14.47 -12.47
N GLU A 439 21.32 -13.21 -12.04
CA GLU A 439 22.49 -12.46 -11.58
C GLU A 439 22.54 -12.42 -10.05
N ALA A 440 23.74 -12.35 -9.50
CA ALA A 440 23.91 -12.11 -8.06
C ALA A 440 23.32 -10.74 -7.70
N LEU A 441 22.54 -10.71 -6.62
CA LEU A 441 22.00 -9.48 -6.04
C LEU A 441 22.06 -9.60 -4.52
N ASN A 442 22.80 -8.70 -3.88
CA ASN A 442 22.83 -8.63 -2.43
C ASN A 442 21.60 -7.90 -1.91
N ILE A 443 21.14 -8.27 -0.72
CA ILE A 443 20.02 -7.64 -0.04
C ILE A 443 20.48 -7.10 1.30
N LEU A 444 20.10 -5.87 1.61
CA LEU A 444 20.13 -5.31 2.95
C LEU A 444 18.69 -5.12 3.45
N GLY A 445 18.28 -5.98 4.37
CA GLY A 445 17.00 -5.95 5.05
C GLY A 445 16.83 -4.75 5.97
N ASN A 446 15.60 -4.54 6.43
CA ASN A 446 15.23 -3.42 7.28
C ASN A 446 15.13 -3.82 8.75
N ALA A 447 14.37 -3.07 9.54
CA ALA A 447 14.22 -3.35 10.97
C ALA A 447 12.99 -4.21 11.29
N GLN A 448 12.39 -4.84 10.29
CA GLN A 448 11.21 -5.72 10.43
C GLN A 448 11.63 -7.17 10.26
N ASP A 449 10.79 -8.09 10.71
CA ASP A 449 10.93 -9.52 10.40
C ASP A 449 10.81 -9.76 8.88
N ASN A 450 11.93 -9.78 8.17
CA ASN A 450 11.99 -9.92 6.73
C ASN A 450 11.91 -11.38 6.29
N GLN A 451 11.22 -11.61 5.17
CA GLN A 451 11.25 -12.90 4.47
C GLN A 451 11.93 -12.73 3.13
N ILE A 452 13.09 -13.36 2.96
CA ILE A 452 13.94 -13.18 1.79
C ILE A 452 14.15 -14.53 1.10
N GLU A 453 13.88 -14.60 -0.20
CA GLU A 453 14.19 -15.75 -1.06
C GLU A 453 15.24 -15.36 -2.10
N GLY A 454 16.36 -16.09 -2.15
CA GLY A 454 17.42 -15.88 -3.14
C GLY A 454 17.03 -16.38 -4.54
N ASN A 455 17.96 -16.22 -5.48
CA ASN A 455 17.86 -16.82 -6.82
C ASN A 455 18.93 -17.90 -7.01
N SER A 456 19.17 -18.37 -8.25
CA SER A 456 20.16 -19.40 -8.53
C SER A 456 21.62 -18.92 -8.56
N ALA A 457 21.87 -17.62 -8.34
CA ALA A 457 23.21 -17.05 -8.27
C ALA A 457 23.70 -17.00 -6.80
N ASP A 458 24.97 -16.64 -6.58
CA ASP A 458 25.53 -16.50 -5.24
C ASP A 458 25.25 -15.09 -4.71
N ASN A 459 24.42 -14.99 -3.67
CA ASN A 459 23.96 -13.72 -3.09
C ASN A 459 24.50 -13.53 -1.67
N VAL A 460 24.63 -12.27 -1.24
CA VAL A 460 24.80 -11.92 0.18
C VAL A 460 23.49 -11.34 0.70
N ILE A 461 22.91 -12.01 1.69
CA ILE A 461 21.63 -11.63 2.29
C ILE A 461 21.87 -11.20 3.73
N ASP A 462 21.83 -9.89 3.96
CA ASP A 462 21.80 -9.31 5.30
C ASP A 462 20.34 -9.04 5.70
N GLY A 463 19.85 -9.72 6.73
CA GLY A 463 18.48 -9.53 7.24
C GLY A 463 18.26 -8.18 7.93
N GLY A 464 19.33 -7.51 8.37
CA GLY A 464 19.23 -6.26 9.12
C GLY A 464 18.86 -6.51 10.59
N GLN A 465 17.80 -5.87 11.08
CA GLN A 465 17.28 -6.11 12.43
C GLN A 465 15.92 -6.78 12.32
N GLY A 466 15.61 -7.67 13.25
CA GLY A 466 14.32 -8.35 13.27
C GLY A 466 14.51 -9.79 13.67
N ASN A 467 13.47 -10.59 13.46
CA ASN A 467 13.61 -12.03 13.42
C ASN A 467 13.40 -12.48 11.97
N ASP A 468 14.49 -12.49 11.22
CA ASP A 468 14.51 -12.63 9.78
C ASP A 468 14.50 -14.09 9.34
N THR A 469 13.98 -14.34 8.14
CA THR A 469 13.80 -15.67 7.59
C THR A 469 14.28 -15.73 6.14
N TYR A 470 15.27 -16.57 5.87
CA TYR A 470 15.64 -16.96 4.51
C TYR A 470 14.78 -18.15 4.05
N LYS A 471 14.04 -17.99 2.95
CA LYS A 471 13.10 -18.98 2.45
C LYS A 471 13.69 -19.78 1.30
N VAL A 472 13.45 -21.08 1.34
CA VAL A 472 13.90 -22.03 0.34
C VAL A 472 12.73 -22.92 -0.06
N SER A 473 12.42 -22.96 -1.36
CA SER A 473 11.26 -23.70 -1.85
C SER A 473 11.40 -25.23 -1.75
N GLY A 474 12.63 -25.75 -1.74
CA GLY A 474 12.90 -27.19 -1.66
C GLY A 474 12.86 -27.77 -0.25
N VAL A 475 13.13 -29.08 -0.15
CA VAL A 475 13.23 -29.80 1.12
C VAL A 475 14.64 -29.67 1.70
N SER A 476 14.74 -29.56 3.02
CA SER A 476 15.99 -29.29 3.72
C SER A 476 17.16 -30.24 3.42
N GLY A 477 16.87 -31.50 3.08
CA GLY A 477 17.89 -32.51 2.75
C GLY A 477 18.65 -32.25 1.44
N ASN A 478 18.17 -31.31 0.60
CA ASN A 478 18.83 -30.95 -0.67
C ASN A 478 19.89 -29.87 -0.50
N TYR A 479 20.01 -29.27 0.68
CA TYR A 479 20.83 -28.08 0.92
C TYR A 479 21.91 -28.36 1.94
N MET A 480 23.05 -27.69 1.78
CA MET A 480 24.16 -27.73 2.72
C MET A 480 24.25 -26.38 3.44
N THR A 481 24.18 -26.40 4.77
CA THR A 481 24.31 -25.21 5.62
C THR A 481 25.58 -25.28 6.46
N ASN A 482 26.33 -24.18 6.55
CA ASN A 482 27.51 -24.07 7.40
C ASN A 482 27.56 -22.70 8.09
N THR A 483 27.50 -22.69 9.42
CA THR A 483 27.59 -21.46 10.22
C THR A 483 29.03 -21.23 10.68
N SER A 484 29.56 -20.06 10.37
CA SER A 484 30.92 -19.66 10.75
C SER A 484 31.00 -19.23 12.21
N SER A 485 32.22 -19.08 12.73
CA SER A 485 32.43 -18.52 14.08
C SER A 485 32.03 -17.05 14.23
N SER A 486 31.84 -16.32 13.12
CA SER A 486 31.31 -14.95 13.14
C SER A 486 29.78 -14.91 13.16
N GLY A 487 29.10 -16.05 13.11
CA GLY A 487 27.64 -16.15 13.11
C GLY A 487 27.00 -16.07 11.72
N HIS A 488 27.79 -15.93 10.65
CA HIS A 488 27.26 -15.95 9.28
C HIS A 488 27.01 -17.39 8.85
N THR A 489 25.91 -17.64 8.15
CA THR A 489 25.57 -18.98 7.65
C THR A 489 25.65 -19.00 6.14
N THR A 490 26.47 -19.87 5.57
CA THR A 490 26.39 -20.18 4.14
C THR A 490 25.37 -21.27 3.92
N ILE A 491 24.49 -21.10 2.93
CA ILE A 491 23.58 -22.14 2.43
C ILE A 491 23.82 -22.36 0.95
N SER A 492 23.88 -23.62 0.51
CA SER A 492 24.06 -23.94 -0.91
C SER A 492 23.16 -25.06 -1.39
N GLY A 493 22.73 -24.96 -2.65
CA GLY A 493 21.87 -25.93 -3.33
C GLY A 493 21.89 -25.71 -4.85
N SER A 494 21.44 -26.71 -5.62
CA SER A 494 21.48 -26.64 -7.08
C SER A 494 20.59 -25.55 -7.68
N ASP A 495 19.60 -25.09 -6.92
CA ASP A 495 18.56 -24.14 -7.31
C ASP A 495 18.71 -22.75 -6.66
N ILE A 496 19.62 -22.59 -5.70
CA ILE A 496 19.84 -21.32 -4.95
C ILE A 496 21.29 -20.81 -4.96
N GLY A 497 22.19 -21.43 -5.74
CA GLY A 497 23.62 -21.09 -5.68
C GLY A 497 24.24 -21.37 -4.31
N SER A 498 25.17 -20.53 -3.89
CA SER A 498 25.83 -20.53 -2.58
C SER A 498 25.68 -19.16 -1.90
N ASP A 499 24.58 -18.96 -1.19
CA ASP A 499 24.25 -17.71 -0.51
C ASP A 499 24.93 -17.58 0.85
N GLU A 500 25.39 -16.37 1.18
CA GLU A 500 25.84 -15.98 2.52
C GLU A 500 24.72 -15.24 3.26
N LEU A 501 24.33 -15.77 4.42
CA LEU A 501 23.29 -15.21 5.29
C LEU A 501 23.93 -14.52 6.49
N ILE A 502 23.60 -13.24 6.65
CA ILE A 502 24.06 -12.34 7.71
C ILE A 502 22.81 -11.82 8.44
N ASN A 503 22.81 -11.81 9.77
CA ASN A 503 21.64 -11.38 10.57
C ASN A 503 20.33 -12.07 10.13
N ILE A 504 20.38 -13.39 9.89
CA ILE A 504 19.21 -14.21 9.60
C ILE A 504 19.05 -15.20 10.75
N GLU A 505 17.91 -15.21 11.42
CA GLU A 505 17.64 -16.13 12.53
C GLU A 505 17.06 -17.47 12.07
N ASN A 506 16.39 -17.51 10.91
CA ASN A 506 15.62 -18.66 10.47
C ASN A 506 15.86 -19.03 9.00
N ILE A 507 15.90 -20.33 8.71
CA ILE A 507 15.83 -20.87 7.35
C ILE A 507 14.56 -21.70 7.23
N LEU A 508 13.64 -21.25 6.39
CA LEU A 508 12.36 -21.92 6.13
C LEU A 508 12.43 -22.75 4.84
N PHE A 509 12.46 -24.07 5.00
CA PHE A 509 12.29 -25.04 3.92
C PHE A 509 10.83 -25.46 3.78
N SER A 510 10.48 -26.11 2.67
CA SER A 510 9.13 -26.66 2.47
C SER A 510 8.73 -27.74 3.49
N ASP A 511 9.70 -28.43 4.11
CA ASP A 511 9.48 -29.52 5.06
C ASP A 511 9.73 -29.13 6.53
N LYS A 512 10.49 -28.07 6.80
CA LYS A 512 10.81 -27.64 8.18
C LYS A 512 11.34 -26.20 8.26
N ASN A 513 11.26 -25.61 9.45
CA ASN A 513 11.96 -24.37 9.80
C ASN A 513 13.18 -24.70 10.69
N ILE A 514 14.35 -24.13 10.40
CA ILE A 514 15.57 -24.26 11.20
C ILE A 514 15.95 -22.90 11.75
N LYS A 515 16.24 -22.83 13.05
CA LYS A 515 16.85 -21.66 13.68
C LYS A 515 18.37 -21.77 13.60
N ILE A 516 19.05 -20.71 13.17
CA ILE A 516 20.52 -20.66 12.99
C ILE A 516 21.20 -19.68 13.95
#